data_AF-A0A7L3FY40-F1
#
_entry.id   AF-A0A7L3FY40-F1
#
_cell.length_a   1.000
_cell.length_b   1.000
_cell.length_c   1.000
_cell.angle_alpha   90.00
_cell.angle_beta   90.00
_cell.angle_gamma   90.00
#
_symmetry.space_group_name_H-M   'P 1'
#
loop_
_entity.id
_entity.type
_entity.pdbx_description
1 polymer ?
#
loop_
_entity_poly.entity_id
_entity_poly.type
_entity_poly.pdbx_seq_one_letter_code
_entity_poly.pdbx_strand_id
1 'polypeptide(L)'
;MNEAEGLRQRRPFRPQVITEDSPAQEAKEGSTYSSKVFRVTFLTLAASLTVPLLGVTLLLDCPIDPQPISLKEPPLLTGVLEPNTKLRQAERLWENQLLGPESIVHVGDVLFTGTADGKIIKIEDGEIQTIARIGHGPCGTREDEPTCGRPLGIRVGPNNTLFVADAYYGLYEVDPGTGETKVLVSTKTLIEGQKLSFLNDLTVTQDGRKIYFTDSSSKWQRRDYLLLLMEGTDDGR
;
A
#
# COMPACT_ATOMS: atom_id res chain seq x y z
N MET A 1 32.42 11.02 121.57
CA MET A 1 33.60 11.81 121.96
C MET A 1 34.64 11.61 120.87
N ASN A 2 35.21 12.71 120.35
CA ASN A 2 36.18 12.88 119.26
C ASN A 2 35.59 12.80 117.84
N GLU A 3 35.21 13.95 117.26
CA GLU A 3 36.01 14.89 116.42
C GLU A 3 36.12 14.37 114.97
N ALA A 4 35.33 14.84 113.99
CA ALA A 4 35.23 16.16 113.33
C ALA A 4 36.33 16.41 112.27
N GLU A 5 35.97 16.25 110.99
CA GLU A 5 36.73 16.83 109.87
C GLU A 5 35.78 17.42 108.80
N GLY A 6 35.68 18.76 108.82
CA GLY A 6 36.09 19.61 107.70
C GLY A 6 35.28 19.56 106.39
N LEU A 7 34.18 20.31 106.36
CA LEU A 7 33.57 20.81 105.12
C LEU A 7 34.50 21.85 104.44
N ARG A 8 34.95 21.56 103.21
CA ARG A 8 35.55 22.55 102.28
C ARG A 8 34.68 22.67 101.03
N GLN A 9 33.88 23.73 100.95
CA GLN A 9 33.14 24.09 99.75
C GLN A 9 34.11 24.49 98.62
N ARG A 10 34.02 23.82 97.46
CA ARG A 10 34.70 24.24 96.22
C ARG A 10 33.73 25.03 95.34
N ARG A 11 34.19 26.17 94.80
CA ARG A 11 33.47 27.00 93.81
C ARG A 11 33.14 26.18 92.54
N PRO A 12 31.98 26.41 91.90
CA PRO A 12 31.64 25.73 90.65
C PRO A 12 32.53 26.17 89.49
N PHE A 13 33.07 25.18 88.77
CA PHE A 13 33.79 25.34 87.51
C PHE A 13 32.78 25.68 86.39
N ARG A 14 33.03 26.74 85.64
CA ARG A 14 32.43 27.00 84.31
C ARG A 14 33.63 27.05 83.36
N PRO A 15 33.79 26.16 82.38
CA PRO A 15 33.24 26.37 81.02
C PRO A 15 33.06 25.02 80.25
N GLN A 16 32.80 24.86 78.96
CA GLN A 16 33.04 25.64 77.74
C GLN A 16 32.13 25.05 76.63
N VAL A 17 31.59 25.89 75.74
CA VAL A 17 30.81 25.45 74.57
C VAL A 17 31.78 24.85 73.56
N ILE A 18 31.58 23.59 73.19
CA ILE A 18 32.33 22.94 72.12
C ILE A 18 31.71 23.39 70.79
N THR A 19 32.30 24.41 70.17
CA THR A 19 32.17 24.64 68.72
C THR A 19 33.31 23.89 68.05
N GLU A 20 33.01 22.73 67.44
CA GLU A 20 33.91 22.12 66.48
C GLU A 20 33.81 22.89 65.16
N ASP A 21 34.58 23.98 65.06
CA ASP A 21 35.12 24.39 63.77
C ASP A 21 36.40 23.58 63.53
N SER A 22 36.29 22.54 62.70
CA SER A 22 37.44 21.97 62.02
C SER A 22 37.07 21.72 60.55
N PRO A 23 37.84 22.28 59.60
CA PRO A 23 37.58 22.17 58.17
C PRO A 23 38.11 20.83 57.63
N ALA A 24 37.55 20.42 56.50
CA ALA A 24 37.91 19.25 55.69
C ALA A 24 37.21 17.93 56.09
N GLN A 25 36.14 17.60 55.38
CA GLN A 25 36.27 16.84 54.13
C GLN A 25 34.90 16.81 53.44
N GLU A 26 34.80 17.45 52.26
CA GLU A 26 33.78 17.09 51.28
C GLU A 26 33.99 15.61 50.90
N ALA A 27 33.35 14.69 51.62
CA ALA A 27 33.12 13.34 51.12
C ALA A 27 31.99 13.41 50.08
N LYS A 28 32.34 13.88 48.87
CA LYS A 28 31.57 13.63 47.64
C LYS A 28 31.64 12.13 47.29
N GLU A 29 31.02 11.27 48.10
CA GLU A 29 30.99 9.82 47.83
C GLU A 29 29.57 9.23 47.90
N GLY A 30 28.57 10.02 47.52
CA GLY A 30 27.17 9.58 47.46
C GLY A 30 26.43 9.99 46.19
N SER A 31 26.98 9.74 44.98
CA SER A 31 26.21 9.95 43.72
C SER A 31 26.83 9.31 42.45
N THR A 32 28.05 8.76 42.52
CA THR A 32 28.80 8.34 41.32
C THR A 32 28.39 6.93 40.83
N TYR A 33 27.89 6.06 41.71
CA TYR A 33 27.52 4.69 41.35
C TYR A 33 26.17 4.62 40.62
N SER A 34 25.14 5.32 41.13
CA SER A 34 23.80 5.36 40.53
C SER A 34 23.80 5.99 39.13
N SER A 35 24.59 7.06 38.94
CA SER A 35 24.73 7.71 37.63
C SER A 35 25.49 6.86 36.59
N LYS A 36 26.50 6.09 37.02
CA LYS A 36 27.22 5.16 36.14
C LYS A 36 26.35 3.97 35.74
N VAL A 37 25.64 3.36 36.69
CA VAL A 37 24.71 2.26 36.41
C VAL A 37 23.60 2.75 35.47
N PHE A 38 22.98 3.89 35.78
CA PHE A 38 21.95 4.49 34.93
C PHE A 38 22.44 4.75 33.50
N ARG A 39 23.65 5.34 33.34
CA ARG A 39 24.28 5.56 32.03
C ARG A 39 24.55 4.26 31.29
N VAL A 40 25.08 3.24 31.96
CA VAL A 40 25.35 1.94 31.34
C VAL A 40 24.05 1.28 30.92
N THR A 41 23.04 1.22 31.79
CA THR A 41 21.71 0.65 31.44
C THR A 41 21.04 1.42 30.31
N PHE A 42 21.16 2.75 30.30
CA PHE A 42 20.60 3.59 29.23
C PHE A 42 21.33 3.37 27.91
N LEU A 43 22.66 3.31 27.90
CA LEU A 43 23.46 3.04 26.71
C LEU A 43 23.23 1.62 26.17
N THR A 44 23.13 0.62 27.05
CA THR A 44 22.81 -0.76 26.63
C THR A 44 21.41 -0.85 26.06
N LEU A 45 20.44 -0.16 26.66
CA LEU A 45 19.06 -0.11 26.14
C LEU A 45 19.01 0.61 24.79
N ALA A 46 19.68 1.76 24.67
CA ALA A 46 19.78 2.50 23.42
C ALA A 46 20.42 1.64 22.32
N ALA A 47 21.56 0.99 22.60
CA ALA A 47 22.22 0.09 21.65
C ALA A 47 21.34 -1.11 21.27
N SER A 48 20.61 -1.68 22.24
CA SER A 48 19.70 -2.81 21.99
C SER A 48 18.52 -2.46 21.09
N LEU A 49 18.18 -1.16 20.97
CA LEU A 49 17.12 -0.67 20.07
C LEU A 49 17.70 -0.18 18.74
N THR A 50 18.82 0.55 18.77
CA THR A 50 19.41 1.16 17.57
C THR A 50 20.10 0.16 16.66
N VAL A 51 20.78 -0.85 17.20
CA VAL A 51 21.46 -1.88 16.40
C VAL A 51 20.47 -2.72 15.58
N PRO A 52 19.39 -3.29 16.14
CA PRO A 52 18.42 -4.01 15.33
C PRO A 52 17.65 -3.08 14.39
N LEU A 53 17.35 -1.84 14.79
CA LEU A 53 16.72 -0.87 13.89
C LEU A 53 17.62 -0.57 12.69
N LEU A 54 18.91 -0.32 12.92
CA LEU A 54 19.89 -0.11 11.86
C LEU A 54 20.04 -1.35 10.98
N GLY A 55 20.09 -2.53 11.60
CA GLY A 55 20.09 -3.82 10.90
C GLY A 55 18.86 -3.97 10.00
N VAL A 56 17.67 -3.65 10.49
CA VAL A 56 16.42 -3.66 9.71
C VAL A 56 16.50 -2.66 8.55
N THR A 57 16.98 -1.43 8.76
CA THR A 57 17.08 -0.43 7.70
C THR A 57 18.13 -0.74 6.63
N LEU A 58 19.19 -1.48 6.99
CA LEU A 58 20.26 -1.85 6.05
C LEU A 58 20.02 -3.21 5.37
N LEU A 59 19.24 -4.10 5.98
CA LEU A 59 18.98 -5.44 5.46
C LEU A 59 17.63 -5.56 4.75
N LEU A 60 16.66 -4.70 5.05
CA LEU A 60 15.38 -4.69 4.35
C LEU A 60 15.39 -3.63 3.26
N ASP A 61 15.52 -4.08 2.01
CA ASP A 61 15.28 -3.24 0.86
C ASP A 61 13.78 -2.97 0.73
N CYS A 62 13.41 -1.69 0.62
CA CYS A 62 12.04 -1.32 0.32
C CYS A 62 11.72 -1.76 -1.12
N PRO A 63 10.64 -2.51 -1.36
CA PRO A 63 10.32 -2.99 -2.70
C PRO A 63 9.89 -1.84 -3.64
N ILE A 64 9.52 -0.69 -3.08
CA ILE A 64 9.07 0.51 -3.79
C ILE A 64 10.14 1.62 -3.75
N ASP A 65 10.19 2.43 -4.82
CA ASP A 65 10.98 3.67 -4.88
C ASP A 65 10.05 4.90 -4.99
N PRO A 66 9.50 5.38 -3.85
CA PRO A 66 8.45 6.40 -3.85
C PRO A 66 8.96 7.76 -4.28
N GLN A 67 8.30 8.31 -5.31
CA GLN A 67 8.55 9.66 -5.78
C GLN A 67 7.77 10.69 -4.94
N PRO A 68 8.37 11.85 -4.63
CA PRO A 68 7.69 12.88 -3.85
C PRO A 68 6.58 13.52 -4.69
N ILE A 69 5.32 13.30 -4.29
CA ILE A 69 4.15 13.90 -4.92
C ILE A 69 3.62 15.04 -4.05
N SER A 70 3.44 16.22 -4.65
CA SER A 70 2.75 17.36 -4.04
C SER A 70 1.47 17.66 -4.82
N LEU A 71 0.33 17.24 -4.28
CA LEU A 71 -0.97 17.56 -4.87
C LEU A 71 -1.40 18.98 -4.50
N LYS A 72 -2.10 19.66 -5.43
CA LYS A 72 -2.73 20.96 -5.15
C LYS A 72 -3.89 20.77 -4.17
N GLU A 73 -4.24 21.83 -3.45
CA GLU A 73 -5.46 21.82 -2.64
C GLU A 73 -6.68 21.48 -3.53
N PRO A 74 -7.54 20.54 -3.07
CA PRO A 74 -8.69 20.14 -3.85
C PRO A 74 -9.64 21.34 -4.03
N PRO A 75 -10.28 21.47 -5.21
CA PRO A 75 -11.22 22.55 -5.45
C PRO A 75 -12.44 22.43 -4.52
N LEU A 76 -13.08 23.55 -4.21
CA LEU A 76 -14.35 23.55 -3.48
C LEU A 76 -15.43 22.81 -4.29
N LEU A 77 -16.17 21.94 -3.61
CA LEU A 77 -17.26 21.14 -4.20
C LEU A 77 -18.51 22.01 -4.44
N THR A 78 -18.42 22.90 -5.42
CA THR A 78 -19.46 23.89 -5.78
C THR A 78 -19.86 23.77 -7.25
N GLY A 79 -21.07 24.22 -7.60
CA GLY A 79 -21.59 24.15 -8.97
C GLY A 79 -21.64 22.71 -9.50
N VAL A 80 -20.88 22.40 -10.54
CA VAL A 80 -20.85 21.06 -11.15
C VAL A 80 -20.24 19.98 -10.24
N LEU A 81 -19.48 20.38 -9.22
CA LEU A 81 -18.84 19.48 -8.25
C LEU A 81 -19.66 19.28 -6.98
N GLU A 82 -20.86 19.86 -6.89
CA GLU A 82 -21.72 19.71 -5.71
C GLU A 82 -22.07 18.24 -5.44
N PRO A 83 -21.98 17.78 -4.17
CA PRO A 83 -22.40 16.45 -3.81
C PRO A 83 -23.86 16.21 -4.19
N ASN A 84 -24.14 15.07 -4.83
CA ASN A 84 -25.49 14.69 -5.20
C ASN A 84 -25.74 13.20 -4.93
N THR A 85 -27.02 12.82 -4.89
CA THR A 85 -27.45 11.44 -4.60
C THR A 85 -28.13 10.77 -5.79
N LYS A 86 -27.90 11.25 -7.02
CA LYS A 86 -28.59 10.75 -8.22
C LYS A 86 -28.42 9.24 -8.41
N LEU A 87 -27.21 8.74 -8.15
CA LEU A 87 -26.89 7.30 -8.26
C LEU A 87 -27.56 6.42 -7.18
N ARG A 88 -28.19 6.98 -6.14
CA ARG A 88 -28.97 6.17 -5.17
C ARG A 88 -30.26 5.60 -5.78
N GLN A 89 -30.75 6.19 -6.87
CA GLN A 89 -31.94 5.73 -7.60
C GLN A 89 -31.58 4.75 -8.72
N ALA A 90 -30.29 4.47 -8.94
CA ALA A 90 -29.87 3.51 -9.96
C ALA A 90 -30.30 2.10 -9.59
N GLU A 91 -30.76 1.36 -10.58
CA GLU A 91 -31.06 -0.07 -10.46
C GLU A 91 -29.76 -0.87 -10.48
N ARG A 92 -29.67 -1.90 -9.65
CA ARG A 92 -28.54 -2.83 -9.64
C ARG A 92 -28.92 -4.06 -10.45
N LEU A 93 -28.22 -4.26 -11.57
CA LEU A 93 -28.44 -5.41 -12.44
C LEU A 93 -27.39 -6.50 -12.14
N TRP A 94 -27.81 -7.77 -12.16
CA TRP A 94 -26.96 -8.96 -11.98
C TRP A 94 -26.09 -8.96 -10.71
N GLU A 95 -26.60 -8.37 -9.63
CA GLU A 95 -25.92 -8.34 -8.33
C GLU A 95 -25.63 -9.78 -7.85
N ASN A 96 -24.39 -10.05 -7.45
CA ASN A 96 -23.88 -11.37 -7.07
C ASN A 96 -23.84 -12.43 -8.19
N GLN A 97 -24.12 -12.08 -9.44
CA GLN A 97 -24.02 -13.01 -10.59
C GLN A 97 -22.75 -12.79 -11.41
N LEU A 98 -22.24 -11.56 -11.46
CA LEU A 98 -21.01 -11.19 -12.17
C LEU A 98 -19.87 -10.93 -11.22
N LEU A 99 -18.69 -11.50 -11.52
CA LEU A 99 -17.51 -11.33 -10.69
C LEU A 99 -16.68 -10.15 -11.20
N GLY A 100 -16.84 -8.99 -10.58
CA GLY A 100 -16.01 -7.80 -10.82
C GLY A 100 -15.93 -7.33 -12.28
N PRO A 101 -17.05 -7.11 -12.98
CA PRO A 101 -17.02 -6.49 -14.30
C PRO A 101 -16.33 -5.11 -14.23
N GLU A 102 -15.46 -4.82 -15.19
CA GLU A 102 -14.66 -3.58 -15.19
C GLU A 102 -15.07 -2.64 -16.33
N SER A 103 -14.91 -3.08 -17.57
CA SER A 103 -15.40 -2.35 -18.75
C SER A 103 -16.61 -3.04 -19.37
N ILE A 104 -17.54 -2.25 -19.91
CA ILE A 104 -18.75 -2.74 -20.59
C ILE A 104 -18.89 -2.10 -21.97
N VAL A 105 -19.30 -2.88 -22.95
CA VAL A 105 -19.66 -2.41 -24.30
C VAL A 105 -20.98 -3.02 -24.76
N HIS A 106 -21.59 -2.44 -25.78
CA HIS A 106 -22.81 -2.96 -26.38
C HIS A 106 -22.70 -3.06 -27.90
N VAL A 107 -23.37 -4.06 -28.48
CA VAL A 107 -23.60 -4.19 -29.92
C VAL A 107 -25.08 -4.47 -30.11
N GLY A 108 -25.84 -3.46 -30.55
CA GLY A 108 -27.30 -3.52 -30.49
C GLY A 108 -27.77 -3.65 -29.03
N ASP A 109 -28.63 -4.63 -28.75
CA ASP A 109 -29.17 -4.90 -27.40
C ASP A 109 -28.32 -5.89 -26.58
N VAL A 110 -27.16 -6.31 -27.11
CA VAL A 110 -26.24 -7.24 -26.46
C VAL A 110 -25.15 -6.49 -25.72
N LEU A 111 -24.92 -6.84 -24.46
CA LEU A 111 -23.82 -6.31 -23.65
C LEU A 111 -22.66 -7.30 -23.59
N PHE A 112 -21.43 -6.79 -23.56
CA PHE A 112 -20.23 -7.58 -23.31
C PHE A 112 -19.40 -6.94 -22.21
N THR A 113 -18.84 -7.77 -21.34
CA THR A 113 -17.92 -7.34 -20.28
C THR A 113 -16.95 -8.46 -19.93
N GLY A 114 -15.87 -8.12 -19.24
CA GLY A 114 -14.88 -9.06 -18.73
C GLY A 114 -14.98 -9.23 -17.22
N THR A 115 -14.70 -10.41 -16.68
CA THR A 115 -14.79 -10.71 -15.24
C THR A 115 -13.44 -10.93 -14.58
N ALA A 116 -13.40 -10.93 -13.25
CA ALA A 116 -12.17 -11.07 -12.48
C ALA A 116 -11.53 -12.47 -12.53
N ASP A 117 -12.23 -13.46 -13.10
CA ASP A 117 -11.73 -14.83 -13.32
C ASP A 117 -11.36 -15.10 -14.79
N GLY A 118 -11.13 -14.05 -15.58
CA GLY A 118 -10.62 -14.14 -16.96
C GLY A 118 -11.68 -14.31 -18.04
N LYS A 119 -12.96 -14.41 -17.68
CA LYS A 119 -14.02 -14.68 -18.67
C LYS A 119 -14.43 -13.40 -19.39
N ILE A 120 -14.84 -13.58 -20.64
CA ILE A 120 -15.55 -12.57 -21.42
C ILE A 120 -16.99 -13.07 -21.53
N ILE A 121 -17.92 -12.25 -21.05
CA ILE A 121 -19.33 -12.60 -20.97
C ILE A 121 -20.13 -11.79 -21.99
N LYS A 122 -21.15 -12.44 -22.53
CA LYS A 122 -22.23 -11.88 -23.32
C LYS A 122 -23.48 -11.85 -22.44
N ILE A 123 -24.20 -10.74 -22.45
CA ILE A 123 -25.50 -10.60 -21.79
C ILE A 123 -26.52 -10.18 -22.84
N GLU A 124 -27.53 -11.00 -23.05
CA GLU A 124 -28.58 -10.82 -24.06
C GLU A 124 -29.90 -11.29 -23.44
N ASP A 125 -30.94 -10.45 -23.48
CA ASP A 125 -32.26 -10.74 -22.88
C ASP A 125 -32.21 -11.17 -21.39
N GLY A 126 -31.22 -10.68 -20.65
CA GLY A 126 -31.00 -11.01 -19.24
C GLY A 126 -30.19 -12.29 -18.99
N GLU A 127 -29.95 -13.10 -20.02
CA GLU A 127 -29.16 -14.32 -19.95
C GLU A 127 -27.66 -14.02 -20.01
N ILE A 128 -26.88 -14.59 -19.10
CA ILE A 128 -25.43 -14.43 -19.03
C ILE A 128 -24.75 -15.67 -19.63
N GLN A 129 -23.94 -15.46 -20.65
CA GLN A 129 -23.20 -16.52 -21.32
C GLN A 129 -21.70 -16.20 -21.35
N THR A 130 -20.84 -17.17 -21.05
CA THR A 130 -19.40 -17.01 -21.26
C THR A 130 -19.08 -17.34 -22.71
N ILE A 131 -18.52 -16.39 -23.46
CA ILE A 131 -18.16 -16.57 -24.87
C ILE A 131 -16.69 -16.92 -25.06
N ALA A 132 -15.82 -16.43 -24.17
CA ALA A 132 -14.39 -16.67 -24.23
C ALA A 132 -13.77 -16.57 -22.84
N ARG A 133 -12.53 -17.04 -22.72
CA ARG A 133 -11.73 -16.93 -21.51
C ARG A 133 -10.29 -16.62 -21.87
N ILE A 134 -9.76 -15.56 -21.27
CA ILE A 134 -8.33 -15.28 -21.23
C ILE A 134 -7.79 -15.89 -19.94
N GLY A 135 -6.60 -16.52 -20.00
CA GLY A 135 -6.03 -17.23 -18.86
C GLY A 135 -6.70 -18.57 -18.55
N HIS A 136 -6.33 -19.16 -17.41
CA HIS A 136 -6.63 -20.56 -17.07
C HIS A 136 -7.09 -20.67 -15.62
N GLY A 137 -7.99 -21.62 -15.35
CA GLY A 137 -8.43 -21.93 -13.99
C GLY A 137 -7.51 -22.96 -13.30
N PRO A 138 -7.73 -23.23 -12.00
CA PRO A 138 -8.79 -22.70 -11.13
C PRO A 138 -8.57 -21.24 -10.69
N CYS A 139 -9.67 -20.55 -10.38
CA CYS A 139 -9.67 -19.17 -9.87
C CYS A 139 -10.46 -19.10 -8.57
N GLY A 140 -9.85 -18.57 -7.51
CA GLY A 140 -10.57 -18.36 -6.25
C GLY A 140 -9.96 -17.31 -5.33
N THR A 141 -8.69 -17.00 -5.51
CA THR A 141 -7.94 -16.06 -4.66
C THR A 141 -7.31 -14.94 -5.49
N ARG A 142 -6.79 -13.90 -4.81
CA ARG A 142 -6.08 -12.78 -5.46
C ARG A 142 -4.79 -13.27 -6.11
N GLU A 143 -4.22 -14.32 -5.58
CA GLU A 143 -2.96 -14.94 -5.96
C GLU A 143 -3.09 -15.71 -7.27
N ASP A 144 -4.30 -16.21 -7.57
CA ASP A 144 -4.64 -16.89 -8.82
C ASP A 144 -4.85 -15.91 -9.97
N GLU A 145 -5.13 -14.63 -9.70
CA GLU A 145 -5.50 -13.63 -10.70
C GLU A 145 -4.54 -13.55 -11.90
N PRO A 146 -3.19 -13.60 -11.72
CA PRO A 146 -2.26 -13.62 -12.85
C PRO A 146 -2.38 -14.85 -13.75
N THR A 147 -2.78 -15.99 -13.19
CA THR A 147 -3.02 -17.23 -13.95
C THR A 147 -4.40 -17.23 -14.58
N CYS A 148 -5.38 -16.68 -13.87
CA CYS A 148 -6.76 -16.56 -14.30
C CYS A 148 -6.96 -15.60 -15.46
N GLY A 149 -6.12 -14.58 -15.57
CA GLY A 149 -6.39 -13.44 -16.42
C GLY A 149 -7.30 -12.43 -15.71
N ARG A 150 -7.22 -11.19 -16.16
CA ARG A 150 -8.07 -10.10 -15.70
C ARG A 150 -8.32 -9.14 -16.87
N PRO A 151 -9.37 -9.38 -17.67
CA PRO A 151 -9.88 -8.43 -18.64
C PRO A 151 -10.32 -7.15 -17.91
N LEU A 152 -9.73 -6.03 -18.30
CA LEU A 152 -10.03 -4.70 -17.80
C LEU A 152 -10.73 -3.95 -18.93
N GLY A 153 -10.00 -3.42 -19.91
CA GLY A 153 -10.60 -2.75 -21.08
C GLY A 153 -11.28 -3.70 -22.08
N ILE A 154 -12.44 -3.30 -22.61
CA ILE A 154 -13.08 -3.93 -23.77
C ILE A 154 -13.65 -2.88 -24.73
N ARG A 155 -13.41 -3.03 -26.04
CA ARG A 155 -13.93 -2.14 -27.09
C ARG A 155 -14.46 -2.93 -28.28
N VAL A 156 -15.51 -2.43 -28.90
CA VAL A 156 -16.03 -2.98 -30.16
C VAL A 156 -15.14 -2.51 -31.30
N GLY A 157 -14.60 -3.46 -32.05
CA GLY A 157 -13.83 -3.27 -33.26
C GLY A 157 -14.67 -3.33 -34.54
N PRO A 158 -14.02 -3.24 -35.70
CA PRO A 158 -14.66 -3.49 -36.99
C PRO A 158 -15.33 -4.87 -37.02
N ASN A 159 -16.43 -5.00 -37.76
CA ASN A 159 -17.20 -6.25 -37.88
C ASN A 159 -17.71 -6.82 -36.53
N ASN A 160 -17.90 -5.96 -35.54
CA ASN A 160 -18.36 -6.33 -34.20
C ASN A 160 -17.41 -7.29 -33.45
N THR A 161 -16.12 -7.36 -33.83
CA THR A 161 -15.13 -8.05 -33.00
C THR A 161 -14.93 -7.30 -31.68
N LEU A 162 -14.43 -7.99 -30.66
CA LEU A 162 -14.14 -7.41 -29.36
C LEU A 162 -12.62 -7.32 -29.20
N PHE A 163 -12.11 -6.12 -28.99
CA PHE A 163 -10.74 -5.94 -28.55
C PHE A 163 -10.71 -5.87 -27.03
N VAL A 164 -9.87 -6.69 -26.41
CA VAL A 164 -9.85 -6.89 -24.95
C VAL A 164 -8.43 -6.69 -24.43
N ALA A 165 -8.29 -5.79 -23.45
CA ALA A 165 -7.08 -5.58 -22.68
C ALA A 165 -7.14 -6.47 -21.43
N ASP A 166 -6.28 -7.48 -21.38
CA ASP A 166 -6.05 -8.29 -20.18
C ASP A 166 -4.79 -7.84 -19.46
N ALA A 167 -4.90 -7.64 -18.15
CA ALA A 167 -3.81 -7.11 -17.33
C ALA A 167 -2.55 -7.97 -17.31
N TYR A 168 -2.67 -9.28 -17.55
CA TYR A 168 -1.59 -10.25 -17.40
C TYR A 168 -1.19 -10.88 -18.72
N TYR A 169 -2.11 -10.99 -19.67
CA TYR A 169 -1.90 -11.69 -20.94
C TYR A 169 -1.75 -10.75 -22.14
N GLY A 170 -2.24 -9.51 -22.04
CA GLY A 170 -2.04 -8.46 -23.02
C GLY A 170 -3.29 -8.15 -23.84
N LEU A 171 -3.12 -7.72 -25.08
CA LEU A 171 -4.20 -7.30 -25.97
C LEU A 171 -4.68 -8.46 -26.85
N TYR A 172 -5.99 -8.68 -26.85
CA TYR A 172 -6.68 -9.73 -27.58
C TYR A 172 -7.70 -9.17 -28.55
N GLU A 173 -7.91 -9.88 -29.65
CA GLU A 173 -9.09 -9.81 -30.50
C GLU A 173 -9.95 -11.05 -30.23
N VAL A 174 -11.25 -10.87 -30.05
CA VAL A 174 -12.19 -11.92 -29.70
C VAL A 174 -13.41 -11.83 -30.61
N ASP A 175 -13.74 -12.95 -31.24
CA ASP A 175 -14.97 -13.07 -32.03
C ASP A 175 -16.13 -13.43 -31.08
N PRO A 176 -17.15 -12.56 -30.93
CA PRO A 176 -18.25 -12.83 -30.00
C PRO A 176 -19.21 -13.93 -30.46
N GLY A 177 -19.20 -14.31 -31.75
CA GLY A 177 -20.05 -15.37 -32.30
C GLY A 177 -19.43 -16.75 -32.17
N THR A 178 -18.11 -16.88 -32.38
CA THR A 178 -17.40 -18.17 -32.30
C THR A 178 -16.71 -18.40 -30.96
N GLY A 179 -16.41 -17.33 -30.22
CA GLY A 179 -15.58 -17.38 -29.01
C GLY A 179 -14.08 -17.51 -29.30
N GLU A 180 -13.66 -17.44 -30.57
CA GLU A 180 -12.25 -17.52 -30.95
C GLU A 180 -11.50 -16.29 -30.43
N THR A 181 -10.34 -16.55 -29.80
CA THR A 181 -9.47 -15.49 -29.25
C THR A 181 -8.13 -15.49 -29.97
N LYS A 182 -7.65 -14.30 -30.35
CA LYS A 182 -6.36 -14.09 -31.00
C LYS A 182 -5.56 -13.06 -30.23
N VAL A 183 -4.31 -13.39 -29.90
CA VAL A 183 -3.39 -12.45 -29.26
C VAL A 183 -2.89 -11.45 -30.30
N LEU A 184 -3.07 -10.16 -30.03
CA LEU A 184 -2.49 -9.07 -30.83
C LEU A 184 -1.16 -8.60 -30.26
N VAL A 185 -1.11 -8.42 -28.94
CA VAL A 185 0.10 -8.02 -28.20
C VAL A 185 0.16 -8.83 -26.92
N SER A 186 1.23 -9.59 -26.72
CA SER A 186 1.45 -10.30 -25.44
C SER A 186 2.18 -9.39 -24.47
N THR A 187 1.87 -9.51 -23.18
CA THR A 187 2.67 -8.90 -22.09
C THR A 187 4.14 -9.34 -22.08
N LYS A 188 4.44 -10.50 -22.69
CA LYS A 188 5.80 -11.00 -22.88
C LYS A 188 6.60 -10.23 -23.94
N THR A 189 5.93 -9.44 -24.77
CA THR A 189 6.58 -8.60 -25.78
C THR A 189 7.17 -7.36 -25.09
N LEU A 190 8.46 -7.11 -25.31
CA LEU A 190 9.09 -5.86 -24.88
C LEU A 190 8.78 -4.76 -25.88
N ILE A 191 8.25 -3.63 -25.39
CA ILE A 191 8.05 -2.42 -26.18
C ILE A 191 9.14 -1.44 -25.78
N GLU A 192 10.02 -1.10 -26.73
CA GLU A 192 11.18 -0.24 -26.48
C GLU A 192 12.06 -0.70 -25.30
N GLY A 193 12.15 -2.04 -25.11
CA GLY A 193 12.91 -2.66 -24.02
C GLY A 193 12.19 -2.75 -22.68
N GLN A 194 10.97 -2.20 -22.57
CA GLN A 194 10.16 -2.25 -21.35
C GLN A 194 9.13 -3.38 -21.40
N LYS A 195 8.88 -3.99 -20.24
CA LYS A 195 7.83 -5.01 -20.06
C LYS A 195 6.46 -4.34 -19.95
N LEU A 196 5.45 -5.05 -20.44
CA LEU A 196 4.05 -4.73 -20.18
C LEU A 196 3.60 -5.54 -18.96
N SER A 197 3.54 -4.92 -17.78
CA SER A 197 3.24 -5.65 -16.53
C SER A 197 1.81 -5.44 -16.05
N PHE A 198 1.13 -4.38 -16.48
CA PHE A 198 -0.23 -4.05 -16.08
C PHE A 198 -0.96 -3.31 -17.20
N LEU A 199 -1.31 -4.06 -18.25
CA LEU A 199 -2.11 -3.54 -19.36
C LEU A 199 -3.54 -3.23 -18.87
N ASN A 200 -4.02 -2.00 -19.06
CA ASN A 200 -5.22 -1.53 -18.36
C ASN A 200 -6.42 -1.36 -19.30
N ASP A 201 -6.42 -0.31 -20.13
CA ASP A 201 -7.53 -0.04 -21.04
C ASP A 201 -7.05 0.17 -22.47
N LEU A 202 -7.99 0.18 -23.41
CA LEU A 202 -7.76 0.48 -24.81
C LEU A 202 -8.86 1.36 -25.43
N THR A 203 -8.54 1.93 -26.58
CA THR A 203 -9.49 2.56 -27.47
C THR A 203 -9.11 2.30 -28.92
N VAL A 204 -10.10 2.34 -29.80
CA VAL A 204 -9.93 2.06 -31.23
C VAL A 204 -10.30 3.31 -32.00
N THR A 205 -9.53 3.63 -33.03
CA THR A 205 -9.89 4.74 -33.92
C THR A 205 -11.20 4.46 -34.64
N GLN A 206 -11.92 5.52 -35.02
CA GLN A 206 -13.19 5.40 -35.72
C GLN A 206 -13.08 4.63 -37.05
N ASP A 207 -11.93 4.69 -37.71
CA ASP A 207 -11.64 3.93 -38.94
C ASP A 207 -11.22 2.47 -38.67
N GLY A 208 -11.11 2.07 -37.40
CA GLY A 208 -10.75 0.72 -36.99
C GLY A 208 -9.29 0.34 -37.22
N ARG A 209 -8.45 1.25 -37.71
CA ARG A 209 -7.08 0.91 -38.17
C ARG A 209 -6.03 0.95 -37.07
N LYS A 210 -6.30 1.64 -35.96
CA LYS A 210 -5.35 1.78 -34.84
C LYS A 210 -6.02 1.48 -33.52
N ILE A 211 -5.28 0.78 -32.67
CA ILE A 211 -5.62 0.55 -31.27
C ILE A 211 -4.60 1.32 -30.43
N TYR A 212 -5.10 2.14 -29.52
CA TYR A 212 -4.31 2.77 -28.47
C TYR A 212 -4.62 2.05 -27.17
N PHE A 213 -3.61 1.71 -26.39
CA PHE A 213 -3.78 1.03 -25.10
C PHE A 213 -2.80 1.62 -24.08
N THR A 214 -3.12 1.45 -22.81
CA THR A 214 -2.33 1.93 -21.67
C THR A 214 -1.71 0.76 -20.92
N ASP A 215 -0.51 0.96 -20.37
CA ASP A 215 0.15 -0.01 -19.50
C ASP A 215 0.55 0.69 -18.20
N SER A 216 -0.31 0.55 -17.18
CA SER A 216 -0.23 1.32 -15.94
C SER A 216 1.06 1.08 -15.15
N SER A 217 1.81 0.01 -15.43
CA SER A 217 3.15 -0.17 -14.87
C SER A 217 3.98 -1.17 -15.68
N SER A 218 5.28 -0.90 -15.79
CA SER A 218 6.26 -1.86 -16.32
C SER A 218 6.85 -2.76 -15.23
N LYS A 219 6.65 -2.40 -13.95
CA LYS A 219 7.22 -3.08 -12.78
C LYS A 219 6.19 -3.91 -12.03
N TRP A 220 5.05 -3.31 -11.69
CA TRP A 220 4.02 -3.93 -10.87
C TRP A 220 2.94 -4.54 -11.73
N GLN A 221 2.44 -5.70 -11.30
CA GLN A 221 1.25 -6.26 -11.90
C GLN A 221 -0.02 -5.71 -11.24
N ARG A 222 -1.18 -5.93 -11.87
CA ARG A 222 -2.47 -5.45 -11.36
C ARG A 222 -2.74 -5.86 -9.91
N ARG A 223 -2.43 -7.10 -9.51
CA ARG A 223 -2.59 -7.54 -8.12
C ARG A 223 -1.76 -6.72 -7.13
N ASP A 224 -0.72 -6.03 -7.58
CA ASP A 224 0.20 -5.24 -6.77
C ASP A 224 0.00 -3.72 -6.98
N TYR A 225 -1.16 -3.30 -7.52
CA TYR A 225 -1.43 -1.90 -7.87
C TYR A 225 -1.27 -0.90 -6.71
N LEU A 226 -1.42 -1.34 -5.46
CA LEU A 226 -1.17 -0.47 -4.30
C LEU A 226 0.30 -0.07 -4.20
N LEU A 227 1.23 -0.96 -4.58
CA LEU A 227 2.66 -0.66 -4.62
C LEU A 227 2.96 0.37 -5.72
N LEU A 228 2.32 0.24 -6.88
CA LEU A 228 2.37 1.23 -7.96
C LEU A 228 1.89 2.62 -7.48
N LEU A 229 0.74 2.67 -6.80
CA LEU A 229 0.22 3.93 -6.26
C LEU A 229 1.15 4.57 -5.22
N MET A 230 1.81 3.75 -4.40
CA MET A 230 2.79 4.24 -3.41
C MET A 230 4.11 4.68 -4.05
N GLU A 231 4.50 4.12 -5.20
CA GLU A 231 5.66 4.60 -5.96
C GLU A 231 5.39 5.95 -6.61
N GLY A 232 4.19 6.14 -7.17
CA GLY A 232 3.78 7.43 -7.70
C GLY A 232 4.62 7.89 -8.91
N THR A 233 5.09 6.95 -9.73
CA THR A 233 5.86 7.23 -10.95
C THR A 233 5.08 8.12 -11.92
N ASP A 234 5.76 9.08 -12.54
CA ASP A 234 5.17 10.09 -13.45
C ASP A 234 5.43 9.77 -14.93
N ASP A 235 5.58 8.49 -15.27
CA ASP A 235 5.93 8.03 -16.63
C ASP A 235 4.77 8.13 -17.64
N GLY A 236 3.55 8.41 -17.16
CA GLY A 236 2.37 8.65 -18.00
C GLY A 236 1.95 7.46 -18.85
N ARG A 237 2.36 6.24 -18.47
CA ARG A 237 2.10 4.99 -19.20
C ARG A 237 0.66 4.49 -19.04
#